data_AF-K0JZY4-F1
#
_entry.id   AF-K0JZY4-F1
#
_cell.length_a   1.000
_cell.length_b   1.000
_cell.length_c   1.000
_cell.angle_alpha   90.00
_cell.angle_beta   90.00
_cell.angle_gamma   90.00
#
_symmetry.space_group_name_H-M   'P 1'
#
loop_
_entity.id
_entity.type
_entity.pdbx_description
1 polymer ?
#
loop_
_entity_poly.entity_id
_entity_poly.type
_entity_poly.pdbx_seq_one_letter_code
_entity_poly.pdbx_strand_id
1 'polypeptide(L)'
;MVGWSIVVPHDQVARVEPLVFGSSAAPGVLSYSAHDNAGEPHHWTVAPLAAVTVMLDLVTPHRPDLPWSPVNGLRDRPLFASQEGRAVGITIGLSPLAAHALFGPLRGLTNTSVGLADLVPDAHLLAEHLAGLPTPQARFAALDHHLTTRIVEGHRPDPSVRHAWRRLAQTHGTLRIADLAAELGWTRQHLTARFHAEIGLPPKTAARVLRLHRAVTLLRDAPPATVAAECGYADQPHLNRDYLALTGTRPSDRTALRTTVS
;
A
#
# COMPACT_ATOMS: atom_id res chain seq x y z
N MET A 1 -2.61 11.01 -15.27
CA MET A 1 -1.63 10.41 -14.35
C MET A 1 -2.37 9.99 -13.09
N VAL A 2 -2.45 8.68 -12.84
CA VAL A 2 -3.23 8.11 -11.73
C VAL A 2 -2.36 8.16 -10.48
N GLY A 3 -2.55 9.19 -9.64
CA GLY A 3 -1.95 9.27 -8.31
C GLY A 3 -2.70 8.35 -7.35
N TRP A 4 -2.00 7.48 -6.65
CA TRP A 4 -2.57 6.54 -5.69
C TRP A 4 -2.40 7.10 -4.28
N SER A 5 -3.47 7.54 -3.65
CA SER A 5 -3.45 8.03 -2.27
C SER A 5 -3.73 6.91 -1.29
N ILE A 6 -2.86 6.84 -0.27
CA ILE A 6 -2.99 5.95 0.88
C ILE A 6 -4.28 6.32 1.62
N VAL A 7 -5.21 5.38 1.69
CA VAL A 7 -6.47 5.57 2.40
C VAL A 7 -6.19 5.51 3.90
N VAL A 8 -6.23 6.67 4.54
CA VAL A 8 -6.26 6.80 6.00
C VAL A 8 -7.74 6.87 6.43
N PRO A 9 -8.23 5.95 7.27
CA PRO A 9 -9.55 6.01 7.88
C PRO A 9 -9.62 7.09 8.96
N HIS A 10 -10.81 7.67 9.08
CA HIS A 10 -11.06 8.92 9.79
C HIS A 10 -11.80 8.70 11.11
N ASP A 11 -11.11 8.98 12.21
CA ASP A 11 -11.64 9.62 13.42
C ASP A 11 -10.71 10.72 13.97
N GLN A 12 -9.58 11.00 13.31
CA GLN A 12 -8.52 11.90 13.81
C GLN A 12 -7.96 12.90 12.76
N VAL A 13 -8.60 13.10 11.59
CA VAL A 13 -8.09 14.00 10.53
C VAL A 13 -8.31 15.51 10.85
N ALA A 14 -8.58 15.87 12.09
CA ALA A 14 -8.93 17.26 12.43
C ALA A 14 -7.75 18.24 12.51
N ARG A 15 -6.47 17.86 12.29
CA ARG A 15 -5.35 18.80 12.52
C ARG A 15 -4.19 18.89 11.54
N VAL A 16 -4.14 18.15 10.42
CA VAL A 16 -3.10 18.38 9.40
C VAL A 16 -3.64 18.00 8.02
N GLU A 17 -3.71 18.96 7.10
CA GLU A 17 -3.84 18.65 5.67
C GLU A 17 -2.57 17.89 5.27
N PRO A 18 -2.66 16.63 4.80
CA PRO A 18 -1.49 16.00 4.20
C PRO A 18 -1.03 16.90 3.06
N LEU A 19 0.20 17.40 3.13
CA LEU A 19 0.87 18.07 2.02
C LEU A 19 1.17 16.98 0.98
N VAL A 20 0.14 16.60 0.22
CA VAL A 20 0.22 15.62 -0.86
C VAL A 20 0.97 16.28 -2.00
N PHE A 21 2.22 15.88 -2.19
CA PHE A 21 3.00 16.28 -3.36
C PHE A 21 3.38 15.05 -4.19
N GLY A 22 2.97 15.10 -5.46
CA GLY A 22 3.77 14.56 -6.55
C GLY A 22 3.55 13.09 -6.91
N SER A 23 3.64 12.83 -8.22
CA SER A 23 4.05 11.52 -8.73
C SER A 23 5.56 11.42 -8.55
N SER A 24 6.04 10.25 -8.10
CA SER A 24 7.47 9.96 -8.00
C SER A 24 8.05 9.66 -9.38
N ALA A 25 9.32 10.04 -9.60
CA ALA A 25 10.06 9.63 -10.80
C ALA A 25 10.60 8.18 -10.68
N ALA A 26 10.65 7.62 -9.47
CA ALA A 26 11.19 6.29 -9.23
C ALA A 26 10.23 5.19 -9.70
N PRO A 27 10.71 4.17 -10.44
CA PRO A 27 9.84 3.13 -11.00
C PRO A 27 9.05 2.37 -9.94
N GLY A 28 7.71 2.43 -10.04
CA GLY A 28 6.82 1.65 -9.17
C GLY A 28 6.64 2.21 -7.76
N VAL A 29 7.12 3.42 -7.48
CA VAL A 29 6.63 4.26 -6.37
C VAL A 29 5.28 4.85 -6.78
N LEU A 30 4.28 4.66 -5.93
CA LEU A 30 2.89 5.03 -6.18
C LEU A 30 2.55 6.42 -5.63
N SER A 31 3.19 6.81 -4.52
CA SER A 31 3.00 8.12 -3.88
C SER A 31 4.07 8.42 -2.83
N TYR A 32 4.26 9.72 -2.60
CA TYR A 32 4.85 10.25 -1.37
C TYR A 32 3.83 11.13 -0.64
N SER A 33 3.91 11.13 0.69
CA SER A 33 3.19 12.08 1.53
C SER A 33 4.06 12.45 2.72
N ALA A 34 4.33 13.74 2.90
CA ALA A 34 4.98 14.23 4.11
C ALA A 34 3.93 14.49 5.20
N HIS A 35 4.29 14.21 6.44
CA HIS A 35 3.46 14.49 7.61
C HIS A 35 4.28 15.17 8.71
N ASP A 36 3.66 16.10 9.43
CA ASP A 36 4.15 16.73 10.65
C ASP A 36 2.97 16.82 11.63
N ASN A 37 2.84 15.81 12.48
CA ASN A 37 1.74 15.67 13.42
C ASN A 37 2.19 16.13 14.81
N ALA A 38 1.43 17.04 15.42
CA ALA A 38 1.76 17.71 16.68
C ALA A 38 1.88 16.78 17.91
N GLY A 39 1.41 15.53 17.81
CA GLY A 39 1.73 14.46 18.77
C GLY A 39 0.66 14.11 19.79
N GLU A 40 -0.59 14.51 19.58
CA GLU A 40 -1.72 14.00 20.36
C GLU A 40 -1.86 12.47 20.19
N PRO A 41 -2.15 11.72 21.27
CA PRO A 41 -2.44 10.30 21.18
C PRO A 41 -3.61 10.03 20.22
N HIS A 42 -3.37 9.16 19.25
CA HIS A 42 -4.39 8.81 18.28
C HIS A 42 -4.28 7.36 17.84
N HIS A 43 -5.43 6.81 17.48
CA HIS A 43 -5.55 5.53 16.81
C HIS A 43 -5.75 5.79 15.32
N TRP A 44 -5.19 4.91 14.51
CA TRP A 44 -5.46 4.88 13.09
C TRP A 44 -5.61 3.43 12.64
N THR A 45 -6.45 3.24 11.64
CA THR A 45 -6.57 1.97 10.94
C THR A 45 -5.89 2.11 9.58
N VAL A 46 -5.41 1.05 8.94
CA VAL A 46 -5.03 1.07 7.53
C VAL A 46 -5.76 -0.08 6.86
N ALA A 47 -6.64 0.26 5.92
CA ALA A 47 -7.28 -0.74 5.09
C ALA A 47 -6.25 -1.42 4.17
N PRO A 48 -6.43 -2.70 3.82
CA PRO A 48 -5.67 -3.38 2.79
C PRO A 48 -5.49 -2.54 1.54
N LEU A 49 -4.23 -2.17 1.30
CA LEU A 49 -3.81 -1.53 0.08
C LEU A 49 -3.25 -2.60 -0.85
N ALA A 50 -3.42 -2.40 -2.16
CA ALA A 50 -2.69 -3.16 -3.18
C ALA A 50 -1.24 -2.67 -3.31
N ALA A 51 -0.65 -2.20 -2.21
CA ALA A 51 0.63 -1.55 -2.11
C ALA A 51 1.31 -1.88 -0.78
N VAL A 52 2.64 -1.90 -0.78
CA VAL A 52 3.47 -1.93 0.43
C VAL A 52 3.71 -0.49 0.86
N THR A 53 3.53 -0.18 2.15
CA THR A 53 3.70 1.18 2.65
C THR A 53 4.90 1.27 3.57
N VAL A 54 5.83 2.17 3.26
CA VAL A 54 6.95 2.52 4.15
C VAL A 54 6.61 3.83 4.84
N MET A 55 6.63 3.84 6.17
CA MET A 55 6.63 5.08 6.94
C MET A 55 8.06 5.35 7.33
N LEU A 56 8.68 6.40 6.80
CA LEU A 56 10.04 6.81 7.13
C LEU A 56 9.97 7.96 8.14
N ASP A 57 10.50 7.72 9.33
CA ASP A 57 10.47 8.68 10.42
C ASP A 57 11.70 9.59 10.39
N LEU A 58 11.48 10.90 10.42
CA LEU A 58 12.51 11.92 10.65
C LEU A 58 12.48 12.40 12.10
N VAL A 59 11.30 12.41 12.71
CA VAL A 59 11.07 12.51 14.16
C VAL A 59 10.17 11.35 14.55
N THR A 60 10.70 10.45 15.37
CA THR A 60 10.04 9.18 15.70
C THR A 60 9.03 9.37 16.83
N PRO A 61 7.74 9.09 16.59
CA PRO A 61 6.74 9.01 17.66
C PRO A 61 6.82 7.67 18.39
N HIS A 62 6.21 7.60 19.57
CA HIS A 62 6.00 6.33 20.26
C HIS A 62 4.86 5.56 19.60
N ARG A 63 5.16 4.38 19.06
CA ARG A 63 4.17 3.42 18.53
C ARG A 63 4.40 2.07 19.21
N PRO A 64 3.59 1.66 20.20
CA PRO A 64 3.86 0.45 20.97
C PRO A 64 3.83 -0.83 20.11
N ASP A 65 3.02 -0.84 19.06
CA ASP A 65 2.78 -2.03 18.22
C ASP A 65 3.56 -2.02 16.89
N LEU A 66 4.38 -0.98 16.65
CA LEU A 66 5.10 -0.83 15.38
C LEU A 66 6.58 -0.52 15.60
N PRO A 67 7.47 -1.09 14.76
CA PRO A 67 8.89 -0.76 14.81
C PRO A 67 9.17 0.67 14.33
N TRP A 68 10.40 1.12 14.54
CA TRP A 68 10.91 2.36 13.93
C TRP A 68 10.83 2.26 12.39
N SER A 69 10.33 3.32 11.76
CA SER A 69 10.07 3.41 10.33
C SER A 69 9.44 2.14 9.74
N PRO A 70 8.18 1.81 10.08
CA PRO A 70 7.59 0.53 9.72
C PRO A 70 7.35 0.37 8.21
N VAL A 71 7.77 -0.77 7.68
CA VAL A 71 7.42 -1.30 6.37
C VAL A 71 6.23 -2.25 6.54
N ASN A 72 5.08 -1.82 6.03
CA ASN A 72 3.84 -2.55 6.07
C ASN A 72 3.66 -3.31 4.76
N GLY A 73 3.74 -4.64 4.81
CA GLY A 73 3.53 -5.46 3.62
C GLY A 73 2.06 -5.48 3.17
N LEU A 74 1.79 -6.23 2.10
CA LEU A 74 0.42 -6.43 1.64
C LEU A 74 -0.42 -7.14 2.71
N ARG A 75 -1.69 -6.72 2.80
CA ARG A 75 -2.61 -7.22 3.83
C ARG A 75 -3.91 -7.72 3.23
N ASP A 76 -4.55 -8.64 3.94
CA ASP A 76 -5.90 -9.12 3.66
C ASP A 76 -6.89 -8.84 4.80
N ARG A 77 -6.47 -7.98 5.71
CA ARG A 77 -7.19 -7.51 6.89
C ARG A 77 -6.68 -6.11 7.28
N PRO A 78 -7.46 -5.33 8.04
CA PRO A 78 -7.01 -4.02 8.47
C PRO A 78 -5.82 -4.12 9.44
N LEU A 79 -4.93 -3.14 9.38
CA LEU A 79 -3.95 -2.87 10.43
C LEU A 79 -4.54 -1.84 11.38
N PHE A 80 -4.45 -2.09 12.67
CA PHE A 80 -4.77 -1.10 13.70
C PHE A 80 -3.47 -0.70 14.39
N ALA A 81 -3.28 0.59 14.61
CA ALA A 81 -2.10 1.09 15.31
C ALA A 81 -2.46 2.31 16.15
N SER A 82 -1.67 2.50 17.19
CA SER A 82 -1.72 3.67 18.06
C SER A 82 -0.41 4.43 17.96
N GLN A 83 -0.47 5.74 18.14
CA GLN A 83 0.70 6.59 18.14
C GLN A 83 0.53 7.73 19.14
N GLU A 84 1.62 8.06 19.82
CA GLU A 84 1.74 9.21 20.72
C GLU A 84 3.05 9.97 20.47
N GLY A 85 3.03 11.28 20.68
CA GLY A 85 4.19 12.14 20.48
C GLY A 85 4.34 12.60 19.03
N ARG A 86 5.17 13.64 18.85
CA ARG A 86 5.34 14.31 17.57
C ARG A 86 5.88 13.32 16.52
N ALA A 87 5.28 13.34 15.33
CA ALA A 87 5.75 12.56 14.20
C ALA A 87 6.01 13.44 13.01
N VAL A 88 7.27 13.45 12.55
CA VAL A 88 7.65 14.08 11.29
C VAL A 88 8.21 12.99 10.41
N GLY A 89 7.71 12.86 9.19
CA GLY A 89 8.10 11.75 8.35
C GLY A 89 7.58 11.83 6.93
N ILE A 90 7.90 10.78 6.19
CA ILE A 90 7.45 10.58 4.81
C ILE A 90 6.84 9.19 4.71
N THR A 91 5.62 9.14 4.21
CA THR A 91 4.96 7.88 3.86
C THR A 91 5.14 7.62 2.37
N ILE A 92 5.64 6.45 2.03
CA ILE A 92 5.94 6.00 0.66
C ILE A 92 5.02 4.84 0.33
N GLY A 93 4.24 4.98 -0.73
CA GLY A 93 3.48 3.87 -1.32
C GLY A 93 4.32 3.17 -2.38
N LEU A 94 4.53 1.86 -2.25
CA LEU A 94 5.28 1.06 -3.22
C LEU A 94 4.35 0.03 -3.88
N SER A 95 4.47 -0.11 -5.20
CA SER A 95 3.91 -1.29 -5.86
C SER A 95 4.61 -2.55 -5.32
N PRO A 96 3.94 -3.71 -5.27
CA PRO A 96 4.57 -4.95 -4.82
C PRO A 96 5.81 -5.34 -5.63
N LEU A 97 5.88 -4.94 -6.90
CA LEU A 97 7.07 -5.17 -7.73
C LEU A 97 8.26 -4.29 -7.30
N ALA A 98 8.01 -3.01 -6.96
CA ALA A 98 9.05 -2.13 -6.45
C ALA A 98 9.49 -2.56 -5.04
N ALA A 99 8.55 -2.91 -4.17
CA ALA A 99 8.85 -3.45 -2.85
C ALA A 99 9.65 -4.76 -2.93
N HIS A 100 9.31 -5.66 -3.86
CA HIS A 100 10.10 -6.87 -4.09
C HIS A 100 11.52 -6.52 -4.53
N ALA A 101 11.69 -5.55 -5.43
CA ALA A 101 13.02 -5.15 -5.86
C ALA A 101 13.89 -4.65 -4.68
N LEU A 102 13.29 -3.86 -3.79
CA LEU A 102 13.97 -3.32 -2.62
C LEU A 102 14.27 -4.37 -1.55
N PHE A 103 13.29 -5.22 -1.22
CA PHE A 103 13.32 -6.06 -0.01
C PHE A 103 13.44 -7.56 -0.30
N GLY A 104 13.34 -7.98 -1.56
CA GLY A 104 13.28 -9.38 -1.96
C GLY A 104 11.87 -9.99 -1.79
N PRO A 105 11.77 -11.33 -1.63
CA PRO A 105 10.49 -12.02 -1.49
C PRO A 105 9.60 -11.48 -0.36
N LEU A 106 8.38 -11.07 -0.69
CA LEU A 106 7.51 -10.33 0.23
C LEU A 106 6.65 -11.20 1.16
N ARG A 107 6.71 -12.53 1.06
CA ARG A 107 5.92 -13.43 1.91
C ARG A 107 6.12 -13.22 3.41
N GLY A 108 7.32 -12.83 3.85
CA GLY A 108 7.59 -12.51 5.25
C GLY A 108 6.87 -11.24 5.74
N LEU A 109 6.52 -10.34 4.82
CA LEU A 109 5.87 -9.06 5.09
C LEU A 109 4.33 -9.14 5.06
N THR A 110 3.76 -10.28 4.70
CA THR A 110 2.31 -10.46 4.58
C THR A 110 1.62 -10.28 5.92
N ASN A 111 0.68 -9.32 6.01
CA ASN A 111 -0.02 -8.99 7.25
C ASN A 111 0.91 -8.64 8.43
N THR A 112 2.17 -8.27 8.18
CA THR A 112 3.15 -7.91 9.21
C THR A 112 3.71 -6.50 8.97
N SER A 113 4.32 -5.96 10.02
CA SER A 113 5.07 -4.70 9.97
C SER A 113 6.50 -5.00 10.41
N VAL A 114 7.49 -4.64 9.60
CA VAL A 114 8.92 -4.86 9.89
C VAL A 114 9.64 -3.51 9.88
N GLY A 115 10.67 -3.35 10.71
CA GLY A 115 11.42 -2.09 10.74
C GLY A 115 12.18 -1.87 9.45
N LEU A 116 12.21 -0.63 8.93
CA LEU A 116 12.94 -0.35 7.69
C LEU A 116 14.43 -0.71 7.83
N ALA A 117 15.02 -0.52 9.01
CA ALA A 117 16.41 -0.87 9.30
C ALA A 117 16.70 -2.39 9.21
N ASP A 118 15.69 -3.23 9.42
CA ASP A 118 15.83 -4.70 9.29
C ASP A 118 15.87 -5.14 7.81
N LEU A 119 15.37 -4.30 6.90
CA LEU A 119 15.27 -4.58 5.47
C LEU A 119 16.29 -3.81 4.64
N VAL A 120 16.71 -2.64 5.12
CA VAL A 120 17.55 -1.68 4.41
C VAL A 120 18.69 -1.25 5.35
N PRO A 121 19.93 -1.73 5.12
CA PRO A 121 21.04 -1.52 6.06
C PRO A 121 21.39 -0.07 6.36
N ASP A 122 21.17 0.84 5.41
CA ASP A 122 21.45 2.27 5.48
C ASP A 122 20.20 3.12 5.81
N ALA A 123 19.12 2.50 6.31
CA ALA A 123 17.86 3.19 6.59
C ALA A 123 18.03 4.39 7.54
N HIS A 124 18.85 4.24 8.59
CA HIS A 124 19.11 5.34 9.54
C HIS A 124 19.86 6.50 8.88
N LEU A 125 20.89 6.20 8.08
CA LEU A 125 21.65 7.21 7.33
C LEU A 125 20.76 7.95 6.31
N LEU A 126 19.85 7.23 5.65
CA LEU A 126 18.87 7.84 4.76
C LEU A 126 17.95 8.79 5.53
N ALA A 127 17.40 8.36 6.68
CA ALA A 127 16.53 9.20 7.50
C ALA A 127 17.27 10.46 8.00
N GLU A 128 18.51 10.33 8.47
CA GLU A 128 19.35 11.45 8.89
C GLU A 128 19.62 12.43 7.73
N HIS A 129 19.99 11.91 6.55
CA HIS A 129 20.21 12.71 5.36
C HIS A 129 18.95 13.51 4.97
N LEU A 130 17.78 12.85 4.94
CA LEU A 130 16.50 13.49 4.62
C LEU A 130 16.10 14.53 5.67
N ALA A 131 16.37 14.27 6.95
CA ALA A 131 16.10 15.22 8.04
C ALA A 131 16.93 16.52 7.89
N GLY A 132 18.17 16.40 7.39
CA GLY A 132 19.04 17.53 7.09
C GLY A 132 18.60 18.39 5.89
N LEU A 133 17.67 17.91 5.05
CA LEU A 133 17.18 18.66 3.90
C LEU A 133 16.06 19.64 4.31
N PRO A 134 16.12 20.91 3.84
CA PRO A 134 15.29 21.99 4.36
C PRO A 134 13.85 21.98 3.84
N THR A 135 13.57 21.30 2.72
CA THR A 135 12.24 21.30 2.09
C THR A 135 11.74 19.88 1.81
N PRO A 136 10.41 19.65 1.86
CA PRO A 136 9.82 18.37 1.44
C PRO A 136 10.20 17.98 0.01
N GLN A 137 10.27 18.94 -0.91
CA GLN A 137 10.63 18.70 -2.31
C GLN A 137 12.07 18.18 -2.45
N ALA A 138 13.02 18.74 -1.70
CA ALA A 138 14.39 18.24 -1.68
C ALA A 138 14.44 16.80 -1.13
N ARG A 139 13.66 16.51 -0.08
CA ARG A 139 13.54 15.15 0.48
C ARG A 139 12.99 14.15 -0.52
N PHE A 140 11.93 14.51 -1.25
CA PHE A 140 11.36 13.63 -2.28
C PHE A 140 12.31 13.41 -3.45
N ALA A 141 13.05 14.42 -3.89
CA ALA A 141 14.06 14.26 -4.94
C ALA A 141 15.21 13.34 -4.49
N ALA A 142 15.67 13.47 -3.25
CA ALA A 142 16.68 12.57 -2.67
C ALA A 142 16.15 11.13 -2.53
N LEU A 143 14.90 10.96 -2.09
CA LEU A 143 14.23 9.66 -2.06
C LEU A 143 14.10 9.05 -3.45
N ASP A 144 13.71 9.83 -4.46
CA ASP A 144 13.59 9.35 -5.84
C ASP A 144 14.93 8.83 -6.36
N HIS A 145 16.02 9.57 -6.12
CA HIS A 145 17.35 9.14 -6.50
C HIS A 145 17.76 7.83 -5.79
N HIS A 146 17.54 7.76 -4.47
CA HIS A 146 17.87 6.59 -3.67
C HIS A 146 17.06 5.36 -4.09
N LEU A 147 15.73 5.49 -4.17
CA LEU A 147 14.82 4.40 -4.53
C LEU A 147 15.03 3.95 -5.98
N THR A 148 15.26 4.86 -6.92
CA THR A 148 15.52 4.49 -8.32
C THR A 148 16.74 3.58 -8.42
N THR A 149 17.84 3.98 -7.80
CA THR A 149 19.09 3.20 -7.80
C THR A 149 18.85 1.81 -7.21
N ARG A 150 18.26 1.74 -6.01
CA ARG A 150 17.98 0.47 -5.32
C ARG A 150 16.99 -0.43 -6.05
N ILE A 151 15.96 0.12 -6.70
CA ILE A 151 14.98 -0.67 -7.46
C ILE A 151 15.59 -1.25 -8.74
N VAL A 152 16.48 -0.50 -9.41
CA VAL A 152 17.14 -0.94 -10.64
C VAL A 152 18.19 -2.03 -10.35
N GLU A 153 18.95 -1.87 -9.28
CA GLU A 153 20.06 -2.77 -8.90
C GLU A 153 19.61 -3.94 -8.01
N GLY A 154 18.41 -3.85 -7.43
CA GLY A 154 17.91 -4.81 -6.45
C GLY A 154 17.40 -6.12 -7.05
N HIS A 155 16.55 -6.79 -6.26
CA HIS A 155 16.00 -8.09 -6.60
C HIS A 155 15.10 -8.02 -7.83
N ARG A 156 15.06 -9.11 -8.59
CA ARG A 156 14.19 -9.21 -9.77
C ARG A 156 13.13 -10.27 -9.53
N PRO A 157 11.85 -9.90 -9.38
CA PRO A 157 10.79 -10.91 -9.36
C PRO A 157 10.77 -11.65 -10.69
N ASP A 158 10.38 -12.91 -10.62
CA ASP A 158 10.19 -13.81 -11.75
C ASP A 158 9.36 -13.11 -12.84
N PRO A 159 9.79 -13.13 -14.12
CA PRO A 159 9.07 -12.46 -15.20
C PRO A 159 7.59 -12.85 -15.29
N SER A 160 7.26 -14.12 -14.99
CA SER A 160 5.90 -14.65 -15.01
C SER A 160 5.07 -14.13 -13.83
N VAL A 161 5.66 -14.00 -12.65
CA VAL A 161 5.00 -13.39 -11.48
C VAL A 161 4.79 -11.88 -11.71
N ARG A 162 5.78 -11.20 -12.29
CA ARG A 162 5.67 -9.80 -12.70
C ARG A 162 4.52 -9.60 -13.69
N HIS A 163 4.41 -10.47 -14.68
CA HIS A 163 3.31 -10.48 -15.64
C HIS A 163 1.97 -10.71 -14.95
N ALA A 164 1.89 -11.72 -14.08
CA ALA A 164 0.69 -12.02 -13.30
C ALA A 164 0.19 -10.83 -12.48
N TRP A 165 1.09 -10.13 -11.76
CA TRP A 165 0.75 -8.93 -11.01
C TRP A 165 0.20 -7.83 -11.92
N ARG A 166 0.89 -7.56 -13.04
CA ARG A 166 0.47 -6.52 -14.01
C ARG A 166 -0.92 -6.82 -14.57
N ARG A 167 -1.20 -8.06 -14.96
CA ARG A 167 -2.52 -8.48 -15.46
C ARG A 167 -3.62 -8.30 -14.42
N LEU A 168 -3.37 -8.71 -13.16
CA LEU A 168 -4.33 -8.50 -12.08
C LEU A 168 -4.57 -7.00 -11.81
N ALA A 169 -3.51 -6.19 -11.76
CA ALA A 169 -3.63 -4.75 -11.52
C ALA A 169 -4.38 -4.03 -12.67
N GLN A 170 -4.08 -4.36 -13.92
CA GLN A 170 -4.73 -3.80 -15.12
C GLN A 170 -6.23 -4.12 -15.18
N THR A 171 -6.62 -5.31 -14.74
CA THR A 171 -8.02 -5.73 -14.69
C THR A 171 -8.72 -5.34 -13.38
N HIS A 172 -8.04 -4.60 -12.50
CA HIS A 172 -8.51 -4.29 -11.15
C HIS A 172 -8.96 -5.54 -10.36
N GLY A 173 -8.31 -6.68 -10.62
CA GLY A 173 -8.60 -7.95 -9.95
C GLY A 173 -9.84 -8.69 -10.47
N THR A 174 -10.43 -8.29 -11.60
CA THR A 174 -11.57 -9.00 -12.22
C THR A 174 -11.16 -10.22 -13.05
N LEU A 175 -9.89 -10.35 -13.42
CA LEU A 175 -9.35 -11.51 -14.13
C LEU A 175 -9.48 -12.80 -13.29
N ARG A 176 -9.96 -13.88 -13.90
CA ARG A 176 -10.02 -15.19 -13.24
C ARG A 176 -8.62 -15.77 -13.11
N ILE A 177 -8.31 -16.26 -11.91
CA ILE A 177 -6.99 -16.86 -11.62
C ILE A 177 -6.71 -18.12 -12.46
N ALA A 178 -7.75 -18.85 -12.87
CA ALA A 178 -7.60 -20.00 -13.76
C ALA A 178 -7.11 -19.58 -15.15
N ASP A 179 -7.69 -18.52 -15.72
CA ASP A 179 -7.31 -17.99 -17.03
C ASP A 179 -5.88 -17.44 -16.98
N LEU A 180 -5.51 -16.74 -15.90
CA LEU A 180 -4.15 -16.25 -15.70
C LEU A 180 -3.12 -17.39 -15.57
N ALA A 181 -3.48 -18.49 -14.90
CA ALA A 181 -2.61 -19.66 -14.81
C ALA A 181 -2.43 -20.34 -16.18
N ALA A 182 -3.52 -20.48 -16.95
CA ALA A 182 -3.48 -21.03 -18.29
C ALA A 182 -2.63 -20.17 -19.25
N GLU A 183 -2.75 -18.84 -19.18
CA GLU A 183 -1.94 -17.88 -19.95
C GLU A 183 -0.43 -18.07 -19.72
N LEU A 184 -0.05 -18.42 -18.49
CA LEU A 184 1.35 -18.66 -18.09
C LEU A 184 1.81 -20.12 -18.33
N GLY A 185 0.93 -21.01 -18.80
CA GLY A 185 1.22 -22.45 -18.89
C GLY A 185 1.44 -23.11 -17.52
N TRP A 186 0.88 -22.53 -16.45
CA TRP A 186 1.08 -22.98 -15.07
C TRP A 186 -0.17 -23.66 -14.51
N THR A 187 0.04 -24.56 -13.54
CA THR A 187 -1.07 -24.99 -12.68
C THR A 187 -1.46 -23.87 -11.72
N ARG A 188 -2.71 -23.86 -11.27
CA ARG A 188 -3.19 -22.88 -10.27
C ARG A 188 -2.40 -22.93 -8.96
N GLN A 189 -1.98 -24.13 -8.55
CA GLN A 189 -1.18 -24.33 -7.34
C GLN A 189 0.22 -23.72 -7.50
N HIS A 190 0.86 -23.93 -8.65
CA HIS A 190 2.17 -23.36 -8.94
C HIS A 190 2.12 -21.83 -9.00
N LEU A 191 1.13 -21.26 -9.72
CA LEU A 191 0.90 -19.82 -9.74
C LEU A 191 0.71 -19.27 -8.32
N THR A 192 -0.12 -19.91 -7.50
CA THR A 192 -0.37 -19.47 -6.14
C THR A 192 0.90 -19.48 -5.29
N ALA A 193 1.69 -20.54 -5.36
CA ALA A 193 2.93 -20.66 -4.60
C ALA A 193 3.97 -19.60 -4.99
N ARG A 194 4.27 -19.46 -6.29
CA ARG A 194 5.26 -18.49 -6.80
C ARG A 194 4.84 -17.05 -6.54
N PHE A 195 3.58 -16.73 -6.83
CA PHE A 195 3.04 -15.39 -6.63
C PHE A 195 3.00 -15.02 -5.14
N HIS A 196 2.56 -15.93 -4.27
CA HIS A 196 2.55 -15.67 -2.83
C HIS A 196 3.95 -15.45 -2.26
N ALA A 197 4.94 -16.23 -2.72
CA ALA A 197 6.33 -16.07 -2.29
C ALA A 197 6.89 -14.67 -2.61
N GLU A 198 6.65 -14.18 -3.83
CA GLU A 198 7.29 -12.95 -4.31
C GLU A 198 6.47 -11.69 -4.05
N ILE A 199 5.13 -11.76 -4.12
CA ILE A 199 4.23 -10.61 -3.98
C ILE A 199 3.68 -10.49 -2.55
N GLY A 200 3.66 -11.57 -1.77
CA GLY A 200 3.20 -11.59 -0.38
C GLY A 200 1.73 -11.96 -0.19
N LEU A 201 0.84 -11.76 -1.17
CA LEU A 201 -0.53 -12.30 -1.09
C LEU A 201 -0.76 -13.36 -2.16
N PRO A 202 -1.58 -14.41 -1.91
CA PRO A 202 -2.06 -15.28 -2.97
C PRO A 202 -2.79 -14.50 -4.08
N PRO A 203 -2.74 -14.93 -5.35
CA PRO A 203 -3.32 -14.21 -6.49
C PRO A 203 -4.80 -13.83 -6.29
N LYS A 204 -5.60 -14.77 -5.75
CA LYS A 204 -7.03 -14.56 -5.50
C LYS A 204 -7.26 -13.49 -4.42
N THR A 205 -6.43 -13.46 -3.39
CA THR A 205 -6.50 -12.47 -2.31
C THR A 205 -6.06 -11.10 -2.80
N ALA A 206 -4.97 -11.02 -3.55
CA ALA A 206 -4.53 -9.77 -4.20
C ALA A 206 -5.59 -9.20 -5.14
N ALA A 207 -6.22 -10.06 -5.96
CA ALA A 207 -7.33 -9.67 -6.84
C ALA A 207 -8.53 -9.11 -6.06
N ARG A 208 -8.84 -9.67 -4.88
CA ARG A 208 -9.89 -9.17 -4.00
C ARG A 208 -9.57 -7.77 -3.45
N VAL A 209 -8.33 -7.54 -3.01
CA VAL A 209 -7.87 -6.22 -2.55
C VAL A 209 -7.92 -5.18 -3.68
N LEU A 210 -7.46 -5.54 -4.89
CA LEU A 210 -7.54 -4.68 -6.07
C LEU A 210 -9.00 -4.31 -6.44
N ARG A 211 -9.92 -5.29 -6.40
CA ARG A 211 -11.35 -5.04 -6.65
C ARG A 211 -11.96 -4.11 -5.61
N LEU A 212 -11.65 -4.31 -4.32
CA LEU A 212 -12.12 -3.42 -3.28
C LEU A 212 -11.58 -2.00 -3.47
N HIS A 213 -10.28 -1.85 -3.76
CA HIS A 213 -9.68 -0.54 -3.99
C HIS A 213 -10.38 0.22 -5.12
N ARG A 214 -10.70 -0.47 -6.22
CA ARG A 214 -11.52 0.09 -7.30
C ARG A 214 -12.92 0.45 -6.83
N ALA A 215 -13.58 -0.42 -6.07
CA ALA A 215 -14.92 -0.18 -5.54
C ALA A 215 -14.98 1.04 -4.61
N VAL A 216 -14.03 1.20 -3.69
CA VAL A 216 -13.94 2.37 -2.79
C VAL A 216 -13.85 3.67 -3.58
N THR A 217 -13.09 3.65 -4.69
CA THR A 217 -12.95 4.83 -5.57
C THR A 217 -14.29 5.21 -6.21
N LEU A 218 -15.07 4.22 -6.66
CA LEU A 218 -16.35 4.40 -7.38
C LEU A 218 -17.55 4.67 -6.47
N LEU A 219 -17.53 4.15 -5.23
CA LEU A 219 -18.61 4.35 -4.24
C LEU A 219 -18.86 5.82 -3.87
N ARG A 220 -17.93 6.71 -4.23
CA ARG A 220 -18.10 8.17 -4.05
C ARG A 220 -19.15 8.74 -4.99
N ASP A 221 -19.19 8.24 -6.22
CA ASP A 221 -19.92 8.83 -7.33
C ASP A 221 -21.08 7.95 -7.83
N ALA A 222 -21.13 6.67 -7.42
CA ALA A 222 -22.12 5.72 -7.89
C ALA A 222 -22.77 4.89 -6.75
N PRO A 223 -24.03 4.43 -6.93
CA PRO A 223 -24.71 3.56 -5.96
C PRO A 223 -23.99 2.21 -5.78
N PRO A 224 -24.02 1.60 -4.58
CA PRO A 224 -23.31 0.35 -4.30
C PRO A 224 -23.65 -0.84 -5.23
N ALA A 225 -24.88 -0.94 -5.71
CA ALA A 225 -25.29 -2.00 -6.63
C ALA A 225 -24.61 -1.86 -8.01
N THR A 226 -24.53 -0.63 -8.54
CA THR A 226 -23.80 -0.33 -9.78
C THR A 226 -22.31 -0.62 -9.62
N VAL A 227 -21.72 -0.15 -8.51
CA VAL A 227 -20.29 -0.40 -8.22
C VAL A 227 -19.99 -1.88 -8.09
N ALA A 228 -20.89 -2.66 -7.47
CA ALA A 228 -20.74 -4.10 -7.36
C ALA A 228 -20.61 -4.76 -8.75
N ALA A 229 -21.52 -4.45 -9.67
CA ALA A 229 -21.49 -4.97 -11.04
C ALA A 229 -20.20 -4.54 -11.78
N GLU A 230 -19.84 -3.25 -11.72
CA GLU A 230 -18.64 -2.72 -12.40
C GLU A 230 -17.33 -3.30 -11.86
N CYS A 231 -17.26 -3.62 -10.57
CA CYS A 231 -16.06 -4.19 -9.95
C CYS A 231 -16.03 -5.73 -9.99
N GLY A 232 -16.98 -6.38 -10.67
CA GLY A 232 -17.03 -7.84 -10.80
C GLY A 232 -17.42 -8.57 -9.51
N TYR A 233 -18.25 -7.95 -8.67
CA TYR A 233 -18.99 -8.64 -7.61
C TYR A 233 -20.29 -9.22 -8.17
N ALA A 234 -20.77 -10.32 -7.58
CA ALA A 234 -22.03 -10.92 -7.99
C ALA A 234 -23.23 -10.02 -7.66
N ASP A 235 -23.17 -9.30 -6.54
CA ASP A 235 -24.20 -8.38 -6.07
C ASP A 235 -23.63 -7.42 -4.99
N GLN A 236 -24.46 -6.47 -4.55
CA GLN A 236 -24.12 -5.54 -3.47
C GLN A 236 -23.80 -6.24 -2.13
N PRO A 237 -24.54 -7.25 -1.65
CA PRO A 237 -24.15 -8.03 -0.47
C PRO A 237 -22.74 -8.63 -0.52
N HIS A 238 -22.28 -9.12 -1.67
CA HIS A 238 -20.91 -9.60 -1.85
C HIS A 238 -19.89 -8.46 -1.70
N LEU A 239 -20.14 -7.30 -2.32
CA LEU A 239 -19.32 -6.10 -2.15
C LEU A 239 -19.26 -5.69 -0.67
N ASN A 240 -20.40 -5.64 0.03
CA ASN A 240 -20.46 -5.23 1.44
C ASN A 240 -19.66 -6.17 2.34
N ARG A 241 -19.72 -7.49 2.09
CA ARG A 241 -18.94 -8.49 2.85
C ARG A 241 -17.45 -8.34 2.62
N ASP A 242 -17.02 -8.13 1.38
CA ASP A 242 -15.60 -7.93 1.06
C ASP A 242 -15.07 -6.61 1.60
N TYR A 243 -15.87 -5.54 1.52
CA TYR A 243 -15.56 -4.26 2.14
C TYR A 243 -15.37 -4.45 3.66
N LEU A 244 -16.36 -5.00 4.38
CA LEU A 244 -16.25 -5.21 5.83
C LEU A 244 -15.06 -6.07 6.24
N ALA A 245 -14.81 -7.18 5.54
CA ALA A 245 -13.71 -8.08 5.88
C ALA A 245 -12.34 -7.42 5.72
N LEU A 246 -12.19 -6.52 4.75
CA LEU A 246 -10.92 -5.87 4.44
C LEU A 246 -10.76 -4.55 5.21
N THR A 247 -11.81 -3.74 5.34
CA THR A 247 -11.72 -2.38 5.91
C THR A 247 -12.04 -2.35 7.40
N GLY A 248 -12.74 -3.37 7.92
CA GLY A 248 -13.28 -3.38 9.28
C GLY A 248 -14.58 -2.57 9.46
N THR A 249 -15.07 -1.91 8.41
CA THR A 249 -16.25 -1.01 8.44
C THR A 249 -17.23 -1.34 7.32
N ARG A 250 -18.45 -0.80 7.31
CA ARG A 250 -19.41 -1.04 6.20
C ARG A 250 -19.38 0.12 5.20
N PRO A 251 -19.72 -0.10 3.91
CA PRO A 251 -19.81 0.99 2.93
C PRO A 251 -20.80 2.11 3.30
N SER A 252 -21.86 1.76 4.06
CA SER A 252 -22.84 2.73 4.59
C SER A 252 -22.22 3.71 5.58
N ASP A 253 -21.11 3.35 6.20
CA ASP A 253 -20.34 4.19 7.09
C ASP A 253 -19.44 5.09 6.21
N ARG A 254 -20.06 5.96 5.38
CA ARG A 254 -19.41 6.83 4.37
C ARG A 254 -18.27 7.71 4.92
N THR A 255 -18.13 7.77 6.23
CA THR A 255 -17.06 8.41 6.99
C THR A 255 -15.76 7.59 7.06
N ALA A 256 -15.76 6.29 6.73
CA ALA A 256 -14.66 5.39 7.08
C ALA A 256 -13.46 5.39 6.11
N LEU A 257 -13.62 5.78 4.83
CA LEU A 257 -12.52 5.74 3.85
C LEU A 257 -12.60 6.96 2.93
N ARG A 258 -11.73 7.95 3.14
CA ARG A 258 -11.46 8.98 2.14
C ARG A 258 -10.29 8.52 1.26
N THR A 259 -10.55 8.29 -0.02
CA THR A 259 -9.51 8.33 -1.05
C THR A 259 -9.27 9.81 -1.35
N THR A 260 -8.10 10.35 -1.00
CA THR A 260 -7.74 11.72 -1.40
C THR A 260 -7.50 11.74 -2.90
N VAL A 261 -8.53 12.02 -3.68
CA VAL A 261 -8.40 12.24 -5.13
C VAL A 261 -8.49 13.73 -5.38
N SER A 262 -7.47 14.22 -6.09
CA SER A 262 -7.17 15.61 -6.45
C SER A 262 -6.40 16.38 -5.39
#